data_AF-A0A958TN77-F1
#
_entry.id   AF-A0A958TN77-F1
#
_cell.length_a   1.000
_cell.length_b   1.000
_cell.length_c   1.000
_cell.angle_alpha   90.00
_cell.angle_beta   90.00
_cell.angle_gamma   90.00
#
_symmetry.space_group_name_H-M   'P 1'
#
loop_
_entity.id
_entity.type
_entity.pdbx_description
1 polymer ?
#
loop_
_entity_poly.entity_id
_entity_poly.type
_entity_poly.pdbx_seq_one_letter_code
_entity_poly.pdbx_strand_id
1 'polypeptide(L)' 'PIFLIVGFKTKWAAIPATITMAVAAFVVHSNDDLATKEHALLFMFAFLVLFLTGAGKYSLDEMRK' A
#
# COMPACT_ATOMS: atom_id res chain seq x y z
N PRO A 1 -0.33 7.65 -5.37
CA PRO A 1 0.07 6.57 -6.31
C PRO A 1 1.37 6.83 -7.06
N ILE A 2 1.59 8.04 -7.62
CA ILE A 2 2.74 8.31 -8.50
C ILE A 2 4.11 8.01 -7.84
N PHE A 3 4.28 8.36 -6.56
CA PHE A 3 5.50 8.08 -5.81
C PHE A 3 5.74 6.58 -5.59
N LEU A 4 4.69 5.79 -5.40
CA LEU A 4 4.80 4.33 -5.29
C LEU A 4 5.14 3.68 -6.65
N ILE A 5 4.54 4.18 -7.74
CA ILE A 5 4.76 3.65 -9.10
C ILE A 5 6.20 3.89 -9.54
N VAL A 6 6.69 5.12 -9.35
CA VAL A 6 8.06 5.51 -9.72
C VAL A 6 9.08 4.96 -8.70
N GLY A 7 8.61 4.53 -7.53
CA GLY A 7 9.45 4.01 -6.45
C GLY A 7 10.34 5.09 -5.85
N PHE A 8 9.77 6.27 -5.57
CA PHE A 8 10.42 7.38 -4.89
C PHE A 8 9.86 7.54 -3.47
N LYS A 9 10.74 7.52 -2.47
CA LYS A 9 10.41 7.45 -1.04
C LYS A 9 9.33 6.40 -0.75
N THR A 10 9.50 5.20 -1.31
CA THR A 10 8.50 4.13 -1.39
C THR A 10 7.91 3.78 -0.03
N LYS A 11 8.75 3.68 1.04
CA LYS A 11 8.26 3.41 2.40
C LYS A 11 7.33 4.52 2.90
N TRP A 12 7.73 5.79 2.75
CA TRP A 12 6.91 6.93 3.17
C TRP A 12 5.64 7.06 2.32
N ALA A 13 5.71 6.79 1.02
CA ALA A 13 4.57 6.82 0.12
C ALA A 13 3.57 5.67 0.37
N ALA A 14 4.03 4.53 0.92
CA ALA A 14 3.19 3.37 1.24
C ALA A 14 2.33 3.57 2.49
N ILE A 15 2.76 4.41 3.45
CA ILE A 15 2.03 4.69 4.70
C ILE A 15 0.61 5.20 4.42
N PRO A 16 0.40 6.33 3.70
CA PRO A 16 -0.94 6.85 3.47
C PRO A 16 -1.81 5.85 2.71
N ALA A 17 -1.25 5.14 1.73
CA ALA A 17 -1.99 4.12 0.96
C ALA A 17 -2.45 2.95 1.84
N THR A 18 -1.59 2.44 2.71
CA THR A 18 -1.92 1.37 3.67
C THR A 18 -3.03 1.82 4.61
N ILE A 19 -2.93 3.04 5.16
CA ILE A 19 -3.95 3.61 6.06
C ILE A 19 -5.29 3.77 5.32
N THR A 20 -5.27 4.22 4.07
CA THR A 20 -6.51 4.42 3.29
C THR A 20 -7.23 3.08 3.08
N MET A 21 -6.48 2.03 2.76
CA MET A 21 -7.04 0.68 2.61
C MET A 21 -7.50 0.07 3.93
N ALA A 22 -6.81 0.35 5.04
CA ALA A 22 -7.25 -0.03 6.38
C ALA A 22 -8.59 0.64 6.75
N VAL A 23 -8.73 1.95 6.49
CA VAL A 23 -10.01 2.67 6.67
C VAL A 23 -11.09 2.07 5.77
N ALA A 24 -10.77 1.76 4.52
CA ALA A 24 -11.73 1.12 3.61
C ALA A 24 -12.21 -0.23 4.15
N ALA A 25 -11.31 -1.09 4.63
CA ALA A 25 -11.64 -2.43 5.13
C ALA A 25 -12.37 -2.42 6.48
N PHE A 26 -11.90 -1.61 7.43
CA PHE A 26 -12.36 -1.66 8.84
C PHE A 26 -13.39 -0.59 9.21
N VAL A 27 -13.46 0.52 8.47
CA VAL A 27 -14.42 1.61 8.76
C VAL A 27 -15.56 1.58 7.75
N VAL A 28 -15.25 1.73 6.46
CA VAL A 28 -16.26 1.88 5.40
C VAL A 28 -17.03 0.58 5.18
N HIS A 29 -16.30 -0.53 4.97
CA HIS A 29 -16.92 -1.82 4.71
C HIS A 29 -17.12 -2.62 5.99
N SER A 30 -17.14 -2.02 7.18
CA SER A 30 -17.14 -2.74 8.48
C SER A 30 -18.22 -3.84 8.59
N ASN A 31 -19.42 -3.59 8.04
CA ASN A 31 -20.56 -4.51 8.07
C ASN A 31 -20.69 -5.43 6.85
N ASP A 32 -19.82 -5.29 5.86
CA ASP A 32 -19.90 -6.09 4.64
C ASP A 32 -19.28 -7.48 4.81
N ASP A 33 -19.70 -8.41 3.98
CA ASP A 33 -19.12 -9.75 3.92
C ASP A 33 -17.66 -9.71 3.45
N LEU A 34 -16.91 -10.77 3.79
CA LEU A 34 -15.49 -10.86 3.48
C LEU A 34 -15.21 -10.77 1.96
N ALA A 35 -16.11 -11.30 1.13
CA ALA A 35 -16.00 -11.21 -0.33
C ALA A 35 -15.93 -9.76 -0.85
N THR A 36 -16.62 -8.81 -0.20
CA THR A 36 -16.57 -7.40 -0.57
C THR A 36 -15.32 -6.72 0.01
N LYS A 37 -14.85 -7.15 1.18
CA LYS A 37 -13.64 -6.63 1.85
C LYS A 37 -12.33 -7.13 1.24
N GLU A 38 -12.34 -8.25 0.51
CA GLU A 38 -11.14 -8.89 -0.02
C GLU A 38 -10.25 -7.91 -0.78
N HIS A 39 -10.83 -7.07 -1.64
CA HIS A 39 -10.05 -6.13 -2.45
C HIS A 39 -9.32 -5.08 -1.59
N ALA A 40 -9.98 -4.56 -0.56
CA ALA A 40 -9.38 -3.61 0.36
C ALA A 40 -8.26 -4.26 1.18
N LEU A 41 -8.47 -5.49 1.66
CA LEU A 41 -7.45 -6.25 2.39
C LEU A 41 -6.26 -6.61 1.50
N LEU A 42 -6.49 -7.06 0.27
CA LEU A 42 -5.44 -7.39 -0.70
C LEU A 42 -4.52 -6.19 -0.95
N PHE A 43 -5.08 -5.01 -1.20
CA PHE A 43 -4.26 -3.81 -1.38
C PHE A 43 -3.62 -3.32 -0.10
N MET A 44 -4.30 -3.42 1.05
CA MET A 44 -3.72 -3.09 2.34
C MET A 44 -2.45 -3.91 2.58
N PHE A 45 -2.50 -5.23 2.38
CA PHE A 45 -1.34 -6.11 2.53
C PHE A 45 -0.26 -5.83 1.49
N ALA A 46 -0.63 -5.55 0.24
CA ALA A 46 0.35 -5.18 -0.79
C ALA A 46 1.13 -3.90 -0.41
N PHE A 47 0.44 -2.86 0.05
CA PHE A 47 1.09 -1.62 0.50
C PHE A 47 1.88 -1.82 1.81
N LEU A 48 1.40 -2.68 2.71
CA LEU A 48 2.13 -3.04 3.93
C LEU A 48 3.44 -3.76 3.60
N VAL A 49 3.44 -4.69 2.65
CA VAL A 49 4.66 -5.34 2.16
C VAL A 49 5.62 -4.29 1.59
N LEU A 50 5.15 -3.37 0.74
CA LEU A 50 5.98 -2.29 0.19
C LEU A 50 6.57 -1.38 1.27
N PHE A 51 5.83 -1.12 2.35
CA PHE A 51 6.33 -0.38 3.51
C PHE A 51 7.47 -1.12 4.22
N LEU A 52 7.33 -2.43 4.42
CA LEU A 52 8.31 -3.26 5.11
C LEU A 52 9.55 -3.51 4.25
N THR A 53 9.38 -4.02 3.03
CA THR A 53 10.48 -4.41 2.12
C THR A 53 11.12 -3.20 1.47
N GLY A 54 10.38 -2.10 1.26
CA GLY A 54 10.84 -0.95 0.50
C GLY A 54 10.78 -1.17 -1.01
N ALA A 55 11.48 -0.29 -1.73
CA ALA A 55 11.47 -0.20 -3.18
C ALA A 55 12.31 -1.31 -3.85
N GLY A 56 11.92 -1.74 -5.05
CA GLY A 56 12.66 -2.76 -5.81
C GLY A 56 13.84 -2.22 -6.63
N LYS A 57 14.58 -3.12 -7.29
CA LYS A 57 15.77 -2.83 -8.12
C LYS A 57 15.60 -1.79 -9.23
N TYR A 58 14.39 -1.61 -9.74
CA TYR A 58 14.09 -0.64 -10.82
C TYR A 58 13.44 0.65 -10.31
N SER A 59 13.47 0.89 -8.99
CA SER A 59 12.91 2.09 -8.37
C SER A 59 13.90 3.26 -8.39
N LEU A 60 13.39 4.49 -8.39
CA LEU A 60 14.24 5.67 -8.21
C LEU A 60 14.98 5.68 -6.87
N ASP A 61 14.38 5.09 -5.83
CA ASP A 61 15.02 4.95 -4.52
C ASP A 61 16.30 4.12 -4.57
N GLU A 62 16.32 3.02 -5.33
CA GLU A 62 17.49 2.16 -5.46
C GLU A 62 18.50 2.71 -6.46
N MET A 63 18.06 3.35 -7.54
CA MET A 63 18.96 4.03 -8.50
C MET A 63 19.73 5.20 -7.89
N ARG A 64 19.28 5.72 -6.74
CA ARG A 64 19.90 6.84 -6.01
C ARG A 64 20.80 6.40 -4.85
N LYS A 65 20.83 5.11 -4.49
CA LYS A 65 21.81 4.57 -3.54
C LYS A 65 23.17 4.43 -4.20
#